data_AF-A0A1G6ZDG5-F1
#
_entry.id   AF-A0A1G6ZDG5-F1
#
_cell.length_a   1.000
_cell.length_b   1.000
_cell.length_c   1.000
_cell.angle_alpha   90.00
_cell.angle_beta   90.00
_cell.angle_gamma   90.00
#
_symmetry.space_group_name_H-M   'P 1'
#
loop_
_entity.id
_entity.type
_entity.pdbx_description
1 polymer ?
#
loop_
_entity_poly.entity_id
_entity_poly.type
_entity_poly.pdbx_seq_one_letter_code
_entity_poly.pdbx_strand_id
1 'polypeptide(L)'
;MVQEPQRAQAMPLGELTETAPRGANPLVTGVTANSRLAGPGDLFAALPGTKVHGATFAPAAVAQGAVAIYTDAAGAEIIAGSGIGAGFSAVFVNTAAGAGAGSDAGVSYGSKNRARVSGTSAQVPENSTPVPVVVAQSPQTHLGELAAKLYGYPAHSFLSCGVTGTNGKTTTAYILDFLLRQAEKKPALIGTVEVRVGGETVPAHLTTPMPDELQKLLATHRQWGGDALVMEVSSHALAQGRTDPICFDVAGFTNLSQDHLDFHQTMESYYQAKRTFFTPQRARRAVIRSGSEWGKRLLREAEIPATQLILPGEESVPGFPTWEVTRVQPGHRTQIALRSPAGEEHVFSTSLPGSFNVENVALAVAMAAEAGVDIRPVLAGGVDPVVPGRMEIISQQPRVVVDFAHNTAALENAMAALRDTVSGKFIVLTGSAGERDADKRPAMGRAVAAAADLVYITDDDPHEEDPAQIRADLLRGTAAGPARVIEIPDRREAIHAAICGADAADTVLLAGRGHETHQPVRGGEVELDDRVEARRALTLRENRAARREAGAAGAEGAGTVGHKGDFA
;
A
#
# COMPACT_ATOMS: atom_id res chain seq x y z
N MET A 1 -23.52 3.86 -1.32
CA MET A 1 -23.94 2.46 -1.56
C MET A 1 -22.85 1.84 -2.40
N VAL A 2 -21.91 1.11 -1.79
CA VAL A 2 -20.90 0.35 -2.54
C VAL A 2 -21.65 -0.76 -3.27
N GLN A 3 -21.57 -0.81 -4.60
CA GLN A 3 -22.18 -1.89 -5.36
C GLN A 3 -21.64 -3.23 -4.84
N GLU A 4 -22.50 -4.24 -4.70
CA GLU A 4 -22.06 -5.54 -4.18
C GLU A 4 -20.95 -6.10 -5.08
N PRO A 5 -19.82 -6.54 -4.48
CA PRO A 5 -18.71 -7.07 -5.26
C PRO A 5 -19.14 -8.33 -6.00
N GLN A 6 -18.54 -8.57 -7.16
CA GLN A 6 -18.98 -9.60 -8.10
C GLN A 6 -19.09 -10.98 -7.44
N ARG A 7 -20.22 -11.66 -7.66
CA ARG A 7 -20.32 -13.12 -7.52
C ARG A 7 -19.84 -13.77 -8.82
N ALA A 8 -19.01 -14.80 -8.69
CA ALA A 8 -18.56 -15.58 -9.82
C ALA A 8 -19.76 -16.28 -10.49
N GLN A 9 -19.59 -16.65 -11.76
CA GLN A 9 -20.47 -17.62 -12.38
C GLN A 9 -20.42 -18.92 -11.55
N ALA A 10 -21.60 -19.45 -11.22
CA ALA A 10 -21.72 -20.64 -10.39
C ALA A 10 -20.92 -21.81 -10.98
N MET A 11 -19.95 -22.31 -10.21
CA MET A 11 -19.08 -23.42 -10.59
C MET A 11 -19.29 -24.60 -9.63
N PRO A 12 -19.53 -25.83 -10.11
CA PRO A 12 -19.57 -27.00 -9.24
C PRO A 12 -18.27 -27.14 -8.43
N LEU A 13 -18.38 -27.43 -7.13
CA LEU A 13 -17.22 -27.59 -6.24
C LEU A 13 -16.15 -28.54 -6.82
N GLY A 14 -16.57 -29.65 -7.41
CA GLY A 14 -15.65 -30.62 -8.00
C GLY A 14 -14.89 -30.12 -9.21
N GLU A 15 -15.52 -29.25 -10.01
CA GLU A 15 -14.85 -28.59 -11.13
C GLU A 15 -13.82 -27.58 -10.60
N LEU A 16 -14.21 -26.79 -9.59
CA LEU A 16 -13.36 -25.77 -8.99
C LEU A 16 -12.09 -26.38 -8.37
N THR A 17 -12.23 -27.48 -7.64
CA THR A 17 -11.10 -28.12 -6.94
C THR A 17 -10.42 -29.20 -7.75
N GLU A 18 -10.88 -29.47 -8.98
CA GLU A 18 -10.36 -30.53 -9.86
C GLU A 18 -10.43 -31.91 -9.23
N THR A 19 -11.47 -32.14 -8.43
CA THR A 19 -11.70 -33.39 -7.72
C THR A 19 -13.14 -33.84 -7.90
N ALA A 20 -13.39 -35.14 -7.96
CA ALA A 20 -14.76 -35.65 -7.85
C ALA A 20 -15.16 -35.62 -6.37
N PRO A 21 -16.05 -34.70 -5.91
CA PRO A 21 -16.45 -34.67 -4.51
C PRO A 21 -17.21 -35.96 -4.22
N ARG A 22 -16.74 -36.73 -3.25
CA ARG A 22 -17.53 -37.84 -2.71
C ARG A 22 -18.54 -37.23 -1.74
N GLY A 23 -19.77 -37.01 -2.21
CA GLY A 23 -20.83 -36.35 -1.45
C GLY A 23 -21.53 -35.25 -2.25
N ALA A 24 -21.95 -34.18 -1.58
CA ALA A 24 -22.58 -33.04 -2.24
C ALA A 24 -21.58 -32.29 -3.13
N ASN A 25 -22.03 -31.88 -4.32
CA ASN A 25 -21.28 -31.06 -5.27
C ASN A 25 -21.97 -29.69 -5.43
N PRO A 26 -21.92 -28.83 -4.39
CA PRO A 26 -22.64 -27.56 -4.41
C PRO A 26 -22.06 -26.63 -5.47
N LEU A 27 -22.89 -25.69 -5.91
CA LEU A 27 -22.44 -24.58 -6.74
C LEU A 27 -21.74 -23.54 -5.85
N VAL A 28 -20.53 -23.18 -6.25
CA VAL A 28 -19.69 -22.17 -5.61
C VAL A 28 -19.74 -20.90 -6.45
N THR A 29 -20.01 -19.77 -5.80
CA THR A 29 -20.09 -18.43 -6.43
C THR A 29 -19.12 -17.43 -5.81
N GLY A 30 -18.37 -17.85 -4.80
CA GLY A 30 -17.29 -17.06 -4.20
C GLY A 30 -16.39 -17.92 -3.34
N VAL A 31 -15.25 -17.35 -2.95
CA VAL A 31 -14.28 -17.95 -2.04
C VAL A 31 -13.80 -16.88 -1.09
N THR A 32 -13.63 -17.22 0.19
CA THR A 32 -13.02 -16.31 1.16
C THR A 32 -12.25 -17.03 2.25
N ALA A 33 -11.10 -16.47 2.66
CA ALA A 33 -10.38 -16.89 3.86
C ALA A 33 -10.88 -16.21 5.15
N ASN A 34 -11.83 -15.27 5.06
CA ASN A 34 -12.40 -14.56 6.20
C ASN A 34 -13.75 -15.17 6.60
N SER A 35 -13.79 -15.85 7.74
CA SER A 35 -15.00 -16.53 8.22
C SER A 35 -16.18 -15.58 8.50
N ARG A 36 -15.94 -14.28 8.70
CA ARG A 36 -16.99 -13.27 8.92
C ARG A 36 -17.65 -12.80 7.62
N LEU A 37 -17.06 -13.16 6.48
CA LEU A 37 -17.54 -12.81 5.14
C LEU A 37 -18.02 -14.05 4.36
N ALA A 38 -17.92 -15.26 4.94
CA ALA A 38 -18.26 -16.51 4.28
C ALA A 38 -19.78 -16.70 4.27
N GLY A 39 -20.43 -16.22 3.21
CA GLY A 39 -21.89 -16.22 3.09
C GLY A 39 -22.44 -17.33 2.19
N PRO A 40 -23.74 -17.26 1.85
CA PRO A 40 -24.38 -18.20 0.93
C PRO A 40 -23.60 -18.33 -0.37
N GLY A 41 -23.33 -19.57 -0.80
CA GLY A 41 -22.61 -19.87 -2.04
C GLY A 41 -21.08 -19.74 -1.98
N ASP A 42 -20.50 -19.38 -0.84
CA ASP A 42 -19.04 -19.27 -0.71
C ASP A 42 -18.37 -20.58 -0.28
N LEU A 43 -17.19 -20.83 -0.84
CA LEU A 43 -16.20 -21.76 -0.30
C LEU A 43 -15.38 -21.04 0.79
N PHE A 44 -15.45 -21.52 2.03
CA PHE A 44 -14.63 -20.98 3.11
C PHE A 44 -13.24 -21.62 3.13
N ALA A 45 -12.19 -20.84 2.87
CA ALA A 45 -10.80 -21.26 2.94
C ALA A 45 -10.27 -21.19 4.38
N ALA A 46 -10.37 -22.29 5.09
CA ALA A 46 -9.93 -22.46 6.46
C ALA A 46 -8.42 -22.78 6.54
N LEU A 47 -7.58 -21.75 6.39
CA LEU A 47 -6.13 -21.88 6.30
C LEU A 47 -5.41 -21.95 7.66
N PRO A 48 -4.20 -22.54 7.74
CA PRO A 48 -3.34 -22.44 8.91
C PRO A 48 -2.86 -20.99 9.11
N GLY A 49 -2.99 -20.48 10.34
CA GLY A 49 -2.52 -19.15 10.75
C GLY A 49 -1.39 -19.21 11.78
N THR A 50 -0.75 -18.08 12.04
CA THR A 50 0.36 -17.99 13.02
C THR A 50 -0.10 -18.08 14.47
N LYS A 51 -1.37 -17.76 14.76
CA LYS A 51 -1.96 -17.77 16.10
C LYS A 51 -3.01 -18.86 16.27
N VAL A 52 -3.92 -18.99 15.31
CA VAL A 52 -5.07 -19.90 15.34
C VAL A 52 -5.26 -20.47 13.94
N HIS A 53 -5.64 -21.75 13.86
CA HIS A 53 -6.03 -22.39 12.62
C HIS A 53 -7.43 -21.93 12.17
N GLY A 54 -7.60 -21.54 10.90
CA GLY A 54 -8.86 -21.02 10.35
C GLY A 54 -10.04 -21.99 10.49
N ALA A 55 -9.77 -23.30 10.50
CA ALA A 55 -10.75 -24.36 10.70
C ALA A 55 -11.55 -24.25 12.01
N THR A 56 -10.99 -23.59 13.04
CA THR A 56 -11.71 -23.30 14.29
C THR A 56 -12.97 -22.44 14.05
N PHE A 57 -13.00 -21.67 12.96
CA PHE A 57 -14.11 -20.79 12.61
C PHE A 57 -15.07 -21.40 11.58
N ALA A 58 -14.85 -22.65 11.14
CA ALA A 58 -15.73 -23.34 10.21
C ALA A 58 -17.20 -23.39 10.67
N PRO A 59 -17.53 -23.60 11.96
CA PRO A 59 -18.91 -23.49 12.44
C PRO A 59 -19.59 -22.16 12.17
N ALA A 60 -18.87 -21.06 12.40
CA ALA A 60 -19.41 -19.74 12.17
C ALA A 60 -19.60 -19.46 10.67
N ALA A 61 -18.69 -19.94 9.82
CA ALA A 61 -18.80 -19.80 8.36
C ALA A 61 -19.98 -20.59 7.78
N VAL A 62 -20.16 -21.84 8.22
CA VAL A 62 -21.31 -22.67 7.79
C VAL A 62 -22.64 -22.07 8.27
N ALA A 63 -22.68 -21.57 9.51
CA ALA A 63 -23.87 -20.89 10.03
C ALA A 63 -24.22 -19.61 9.23
N GLN A 64 -23.22 -18.95 8.62
CA GLN A 64 -23.42 -17.79 7.74
C GLN A 64 -23.81 -18.18 6.30
N GLY A 65 -23.71 -19.46 5.92
CA GLY A 65 -24.16 -19.98 4.64
C GLY A 65 -23.06 -20.52 3.72
N ALA A 66 -21.81 -20.65 4.18
CA ALA A 66 -20.76 -21.28 3.39
C ALA A 66 -21.19 -22.69 2.93
N VAL A 67 -21.04 -22.96 1.64
CA VAL A 67 -21.53 -24.21 1.01
C VAL A 67 -20.49 -25.31 1.00
N ALA A 68 -19.22 -24.98 1.26
CA ALA A 68 -18.11 -25.91 1.36
C ALA A 68 -16.97 -25.28 2.18
N ILE A 69 -16.04 -26.12 2.66
CA ILE A 69 -14.83 -25.69 3.37
C ILE A 69 -13.60 -26.24 2.64
N TYR A 70 -12.56 -25.43 2.51
CA TYR A 70 -11.25 -25.80 1.94
C TYR A 70 -10.17 -25.66 3.00
N THR A 71 -9.42 -26.72 3.29
CA THR A 71 -8.48 -26.74 4.41
C THR A 71 -7.35 -27.76 4.22
N ASP A 72 -6.46 -27.89 5.20
CA ASP A 72 -5.41 -28.92 5.24
C ASP A 72 -5.82 -30.09 6.15
N ALA A 73 -4.92 -31.08 6.31
CA ALA A 73 -5.19 -32.26 7.14
C ALA A 73 -5.45 -31.90 8.61
N ALA A 74 -4.71 -30.93 9.18
CA ALA A 74 -4.90 -30.50 10.56
C ALA A 74 -6.25 -29.79 10.73
N GLY A 75 -6.64 -28.95 9.77
CA GLY A 75 -7.95 -28.33 9.75
C GLY A 75 -9.10 -29.32 9.63
N ALA A 76 -8.92 -30.39 8.86
CA ALA A 76 -9.92 -31.47 8.78
C ALA A 76 -10.15 -32.17 10.13
N GLU A 77 -9.10 -32.39 10.92
CA GLU A 77 -9.20 -32.94 12.28
C GLU A 77 -9.97 -32.00 13.21
N ILE A 78 -9.69 -30.69 13.15
CA ILE A 78 -10.42 -29.66 13.91
C ILE A 78 -11.91 -29.68 13.55
N ILE A 79 -12.24 -29.76 12.25
CA ILE A 79 -13.63 -29.78 11.78
C ILE A 79 -14.34 -31.07 12.20
N ALA A 80 -13.68 -32.22 12.15
CA ALA A 80 -14.25 -33.49 12.60
C ALA A 80 -14.67 -33.43 14.09
N GLY A 81 -13.89 -32.73 14.92
CA GLY A 81 -14.22 -32.49 16.33
C GLY A 81 -15.42 -31.56 16.56
N SER A 82 -15.82 -30.75 15.56
CA SER A 82 -16.91 -29.77 15.66
C SER A 82 -18.30 -30.30 15.30
N GLY A 83 -18.40 -31.50 14.72
CA GLY A 83 -19.67 -32.14 14.36
C GLY A 83 -20.31 -31.68 13.05
N ILE A 84 -19.69 -30.74 12.33
CA ILE A 84 -20.19 -30.19 11.04
C ILE A 84 -19.88 -31.11 9.85
N GLY A 85 -19.07 -32.14 10.10
CA GLY A 85 -18.39 -32.90 9.08
C GLY A 85 -18.81 -34.34 8.85
N ALA A 86 -20.07 -34.68 9.08
CA ALA A 86 -20.52 -36.06 8.88
C ALA A 86 -20.58 -36.42 7.38
N GLY A 87 -19.59 -37.16 6.86
CA GLY A 87 -19.64 -37.79 5.53
C GLY A 87 -18.46 -37.56 4.57
N PHE A 88 -17.24 -37.35 5.08
CA PHE A 88 -16.10 -36.95 4.24
C PHE A 88 -15.42 -38.04 3.42
N SER A 89 -14.83 -37.62 2.29
CA SER A 89 -13.59 -38.20 1.78
C SER A 89 -12.57 -37.08 1.61
N ALA A 90 -11.38 -37.27 2.20
CA ALA A 90 -10.22 -36.48 1.86
C ALA A 90 -9.93 -36.65 0.37
N VAL A 91 -9.83 -35.56 -0.38
CA VAL A 91 -9.31 -35.61 -1.75
C VAL A 91 -8.04 -34.80 -1.81
N PHE A 92 -6.91 -35.50 -1.98
CA PHE A 92 -5.59 -34.90 -2.10
C PHE A 92 -5.48 -34.17 -3.44
N VAL A 93 -5.57 -32.84 -3.42
CA VAL A 93 -5.24 -32.01 -4.58
C VAL A 93 -3.72 -31.87 -4.63
N ASN A 94 -3.08 -32.54 -5.58
CA ASN A 94 -1.68 -32.32 -5.94
C ASN A 94 -1.64 -31.60 -7.29
N THR A 95 -1.79 -30.28 -7.29
CA THR A 95 -1.63 -29.47 -8.50
C THR A 95 -0.18 -29.06 -8.66
N ALA A 96 0.70 -30.03 -8.89
CA ALA A 96 1.95 -29.79 -9.61
C ALA A 96 1.69 -30.16 -11.07
N ALA A 97 1.85 -29.20 -11.99
CA ALA A 97 1.81 -29.48 -13.41
C ALA A 97 2.91 -30.50 -13.75
N GLY A 98 2.52 -31.74 -14.02
CA GLY A 98 3.42 -32.78 -14.55
C GLY A 98 3.31 -34.14 -13.90
N ALA A 99 2.76 -35.09 -14.67
CA ALA A 99 2.90 -36.54 -14.56
C ALA A 99 2.10 -37.31 -13.48
N GLY A 100 1.11 -38.07 -13.98
CA GLY A 100 0.80 -39.40 -13.45
C GLY A 100 -0.52 -39.50 -12.70
N ALA A 101 -1.54 -40.06 -13.37
CA ALA A 101 -2.68 -40.66 -12.70
C ALA A 101 -2.19 -41.70 -11.68
N GLY A 102 -2.50 -41.51 -10.39
CA GLY A 102 -1.96 -42.35 -9.32
C GLY A 102 -2.84 -42.40 -8.06
N SER A 103 -3.58 -43.51 -7.96
CA SER A 103 -4.17 -44.15 -6.77
C SER A 103 -5.12 -43.37 -5.85
N ASP A 104 -6.40 -43.73 -5.99
CA ASP A 104 -7.52 -43.51 -5.09
C ASP A 104 -7.30 -44.29 -3.76
N ALA A 105 -6.63 -43.69 -2.78
CA ALA A 105 -6.48 -44.24 -1.43
C ALA A 105 -7.36 -43.46 -0.45
N GLY A 106 -8.64 -43.87 -0.35
CA GLY A 106 -9.57 -43.30 0.61
C GLY A 106 -9.21 -43.68 2.05
N VAL A 107 -8.84 -42.70 2.87
CA VAL A 107 -8.79 -42.84 4.33
C VAL A 107 -10.14 -42.40 4.89
N SER A 108 -10.90 -43.35 5.43
CA SER A 108 -12.14 -43.10 6.16
C SER A 108 -11.81 -42.69 7.60
N TYR A 109 -12.05 -41.44 7.98
CA TYR A 109 -11.97 -41.01 9.37
C TYR A 109 -13.21 -41.52 10.13
N GLY A 110 -13.04 -42.62 10.85
CA GLY A 110 -14.07 -43.19 11.70
C GLY A 110 -14.35 -42.33 12.93
N SER A 111 -15.63 -42.16 13.25
CA SER A 111 -16.15 -41.50 14.43
C SER A 111 -15.75 -42.20 15.74
N LYS A 112 -14.54 -41.98 16.23
CA LYS A 112 -14.10 -42.47 17.55
C LYS A 112 -13.22 -41.44 18.24
N ASN A 113 -13.83 -40.36 18.74
CA ASN A 113 -13.48 -39.70 20.01
C ASN A 113 -14.33 -38.43 20.19
N ARG A 114 -15.36 -38.50 21.03
CA ARG A 114 -16.01 -37.32 21.60
C ARG A 114 -15.18 -36.85 22.80
N ALA A 115 -14.21 -35.97 22.58
CA ALA A 115 -13.61 -35.18 23.65
C ALA A 115 -14.37 -33.85 23.76
N ARG A 116 -14.89 -33.53 24.95
CA ARG A 116 -15.63 -32.29 25.22
C ARG A 116 -14.68 -31.09 25.17
N VAL A 117 -14.87 -30.20 24.19
CA VAL A 117 -14.26 -28.86 24.17
C VAL A 117 -15.28 -27.88 24.77
N SER A 118 -14.90 -27.22 25.87
CA SER A 118 -15.69 -26.16 26.50
C SER A 118 -15.36 -24.80 25.89
N GLY A 119 -16.25 -24.29 25.06
CA GLY A 119 -16.20 -22.95 24.48
C GLY A 119 -17.53 -22.65 23.79
N THR A 120 -18.06 -21.44 23.97
CA THR A 120 -19.39 -20.96 23.58
C THR A 120 -19.86 -21.48 22.21
N SER A 121 -20.77 -22.45 22.24
CA SER A 121 -21.34 -23.11 21.07
C SER A 121 -22.51 -22.30 20.49
N ALA A 122 -22.34 -21.76 19.29
CA ALA A 122 -23.50 -21.57 18.42
C ALA A 122 -24.02 -22.97 18.07
N GLN A 123 -25.24 -23.30 18.49
CA GLN A 123 -25.85 -24.58 18.19
C GLN A 123 -26.14 -24.67 16.68
N VAL A 124 -25.49 -25.61 16.00
CA VAL A 124 -25.81 -25.95 14.61
C VAL A 124 -27.17 -26.66 14.61
N PRO A 125 -28.15 -26.24 13.78
CA PRO A 125 -29.47 -26.89 13.73
C PRO A 125 -29.35 -28.38 13.43
N GLU A 126 -30.08 -29.24 14.16
CA GLU A 126 -30.03 -30.71 14.06
C GLU A 126 -30.42 -31.30 12.67
N ASN A 127 -30.78 -30.44 11.69
CA ASN A 127 -31.17 -30.81 10.32
C ASN A 127 -30.25 -30.20 9.22
N SER A 128 -29.03 -29.76 9.55
CA SER A 128 -28.11 -29.20 8.53
C SER A 128 -27.59 -30.29 7.59
N THR A 129 -27.83 -30.14 6.29
CA THR A 129 -27.17 -30.92 5.23
C THR A 129 -25.65 -30.89 5.44
N PRO A 130 -24.95 -32.04 5.39
CA PRO A 130 -23.50 -32.07 5.61
C PRO A 130 -22.77 -31.20 4.58
N VAL A 131 -21.90 -30.31 5.07
CA VAL A 131 -21.10 -29.39 4.24
C VAL A 131 -19.82 -30.10 3.79
N PRO A 132 -19.52 -30.16 2.48
CA PRO A 132 -18.28 -30.76 1.98
C PRO A 132 -17.03 -30.06 2.54
N VAL A 133 -16.04 -30.86 2.96
CA VAL A 133 -14.69 -30.39 3.29
C VAL A 133 -13.71 -30.94 2.27
N VAL A 134 -12.98 -30.04 1.62
CA VAL A 134 -11.90 -30.34 0.68
C VAL A 134 -10.58 -30.18 1.41
N VAL A 135 -9.73 -31.22 1.34
CA VAL A 135 -8.47 -31.29 2.08
C VAL A 135 -7.30 -31.25 1.10
N ALA A 136 -6.59 -30.12 1.03
CA ALA A 136 -5.44 -29.96 0.15
C ALA A 136 -4.12 -30.06 0.92
N GLN A 137 -3.07 -30.48 0.20
CA GLN A 137 -1.71 -30.28 0.67
C GLN A 137 -1.36 -28.80 0.42
N SER A 138 -1.04 -28.06 1.49
CA SER A 138 -0.71 -26.64 1.45
C SER A 138 -1.81 -25.74 0.84
N PRO A 139 -3.01 -25.69 1.43
CA PRO A 139 -4.13 -24.93 0.88
C PRO A 139 -3.82 -23.44 0.67
N GLN A 140 -2.94 -22.85 1.49
CA GLN A 140 -2.52 -21.46 1.36
C GLN A 140 -1.82 -21.13 0.04
N THR A 141 -1.07 -22.08 -0.55
CA THR A 141 -0.36 -21.84 -1.82
C THR A 141 -1.26 -21.97 -3.03
N HIS A 142 -2.38 -22.69 -2.91
CA HIS A 142 -3.32 -22.93 -4.02
C HIS A 142 -4.54 -22.01 -3.98
N LEU A 143 -4.78 -21.28 -2.88
CA LEU A 143 -5.95 -20.42 -2.73
C LEU A 143 -6.05 -19.38 -3.86
N GLY A 144 -4.91 -18.81 -4.27
CA GLY A 144 -4.87 -17.85 -5.37
C GLY A 144 -5.36 -18.44 -6.69
N GLU A 145 -4.83 -19.59 -7.08
CA GLU A 145 -5.19 -20.25 -8.34
C GLU A 145 -6.65 -20.68 -8.33
N LEU A 146 -7.11 -21.24 -7.21
CA LEU A 146 -8.52 -21.60 -7.02
C LEU A 146 -9.43 -20.38 -7.17
N ALA A 147 -9.09 -19.25 -6.53
CA ALA A 147 -9.86 -18.03 -6.66
C ALA A 147 -9.82 -17.47 -8.08
N ALA A 148 -8.65 -17.47 -8.73
CA ALA A 148 -8.50 -17.00 -10.11
C ALA A 148 -9.36 -17.82 -11.06
N LYS A 149 -9.36 -19.15 -10.95
CA LYS A 149 -10.21 -20.05 -11.73
C LYS A 149 -11.69 -19.74 -11.51
N LEU A 150 -12.13 -19.61 -10.26
CA LEU A 150 -13.52 -19.29 -9.93
C LEU A 150 -13.98 -17.98 -10.58
N TYR A 151 -13.14 -16.94 -10.52
CA TYR A 151 -13.44 -15.64 -11.09
C TYR A 151 -13.05 -15.51 -12.59
N GLY A 152 -12.65 -16.61 -13.24
CA GLY A 152 -12.32 -16.65 -14.68
C GLY A 152 -11.08 -15.82 -15.04
N TYR A 153 -10.00 -16.00 -14.29
CA TYR A 153 -8.68 -15.39 -14.47
C TYR A 153 -8.74 -13.89 -14.79
N PRO A 154 -9.29 -13.06 -13.87
CA PRO A 154 -9.61 -11.67 -14.16
C PRO A 154 -8.40 -10.84 -14.59
N ALA A 155 -7.22 -11.15 -14.05
CA ALA A 155 -5.98 -10.45 -14.38
C ALA A 155 -5.60 -10.51 -15.87
N HIS A 156 -6.01 -11.56 -16.61
CA HIS A 156 -5.70 -11.69 -18.04
C HIS A 156 -6.35 -10.61 -18.92
N SER A 157 -7.31 -9.86 -18.38
CA SER A 157 -8.06 -8.83 -19.11
C SER A 157 -7.43 -7.44 -19.01
N PHE A 158 -6.30 -7.28 -18.31
CA PHE A 158 -5.73 -5.98 -17.98
C PHE A 158 -4.34 -5.80 -18.58
N LEU A 159 -4.02 -4.57 -18.95
CA LEU A 159 -2.63 -4.12 -18.98
C LEU A 159 -2.12 -3.98 -17.54
N SER A 160 -1.11 -4.74 -17.15
CA SER A 160 -0.75 -4.92 -15.74
C SER A 160 0.68 -4.51 -15.40
N CYS A 161 0.82 -3.57 -14.47
CA CYS A 161 2.09 -3.09 -13.94
C CYS A 161 2.18 -3.36 -12.44
N GLY A 162 3.21 -4.07 -12.00
CA GLY A 162 3.47 -4.31 -10.59
C GLY A 162 4.79 -3.70 -10.13
N VAL A 163 4.82 -3.08 -8.95
CA VAL A 163 6.03 -2.42 -8.43
C VAL A 163 6.48 -3.05 -7.13
N THR A 164 7.73 -3.47 -7.05
CA THR A 164 8.37 -3.89 -5.80
C THR A 164 9.61 -3.06 -5.45
N GLY A 165 9.97 -3.09 -4.17
CA GLY A 165 11.15 -2.45 -3.60
C GLY A 165 10.95 -2.13 -2.13
N THR A 166 11.96 -1.58 -1.47
CA THR A 166 11.82 -1.10 -0.09
C THR A 166 11.00 0.19 -0.08
N ASN A 167 11.48 1.24 -0.75
CA ASN A 167 10.84 2.55 -0.80
C ASN A 167 10.31 2.87 -2.20
N GLY A 168 9.35 3.80 -2.31
CA GLY A 168 8.86 4.31 -3.59
C GLY A 168 7.76 3.49 -4.27
N LYS A 169 7.40 2.30 -3.76
CA LYS A 169 6.33 1.46 -4.34
C LYS A 169 5.02 2.22 -4.54
N THR A 170 4.50 2.82 -3.46
CA THR A 170 3.28 3.62 -3.49
C THR A 170 3.38 4.78 -4.47
N THR A 171 4.45 5.58 -4.39
CA THR A 171 4.62 6.74 -5.28
C THR A 171 4.67 6.32 -6.74
N THR A 172 5.48 5.32 -7.10
CA THR A 172 5.56 4.78 -8.46
C THR A 172 4.22 4.20 -8.93
N ALA A 173 3.48 3.51 -8.06
CA ALA A 173 2.15 2.99 -8.38
C ALA A 173 1.14 4.11 -8.67
N TYR A 174 1.15 5.20 -7.89
CA TYR A 174 0.29 6.35 -8.18
C TYR A 174 0.71 7.11 -9.44
N ILE A 175 2.01 7.20 -9.72
CA ILE A 175 2.49 7.78 -10.98
C ILE A 175 2.02 6.91 -12.16
N LEU A 176 2.11 5.58 -12.06
CA LEU A 176 1.59 4.67 -13.08
C LEU A 176 0.07 4.79 -13.26
N ASP A 177 -0.71 4.85 -12.17
CA ASP A 177 -2.17 5.09 -12.22
C ASP A 177 -2.48 6.41 -12.94
N PHE A 178 -1.74 7.47 -12.62
CA PHE A 178 -1.86 8.75 -13.30
C PHE A 178 -1.53 8.64 -14.80
N LEU A 179 -0.39 8.06 -15.16
CA LEU A 179 0.04 7.94 -16.55
C LEU A 179 -0.97 7.12 -17.38
N LEU A 180 -1.46 6.01 -16.82
CA LEU A 180 -2.44 5.16 -17.48
C LEU A 180 -3.79 5.87 -17.67
N ARG A 181 -4.27 6.63 -16.66
CA ARG A 181 -5.49 7.43 -16.78
C ARG A 181 -5.36 8.53 -17.85
N GLN A 182 -4.21 9.19 -17.92
CA GLN A 182 -3.95 10.18 -18.98
C GLN A 182 -3.87 9.54 -20.37
N ALA A 183 -3.51 8.26 -20.45
CA ALA A 183 -3.59 7.44 -21.66
C ALA A 183 -4.97 6.78 -21.86
N GLU A 184 -6.02 7.34 -21.25
CA GLU A 184 -7.42 6.91 -21.36
C GLU A 184 -7.70 5.46 -20.89
N LYS A 185 -6.79 4.88 -20.10
CA LYS A 185 -7.01 3.61 -19.41
C LYS A 185 -7.84 3.81 -18.15
N LYS A 186 -8.44 2.72 -17.69
CA LYS A 186 -9.22 2.62 -16.45
C LYS A 186 -8.52 1.65 -15.51
N PRO A 187 -7.41 2.06 -14.87
CA PRO A 187 -6.67 1.21 -13.97
C PRO A 187 -7.39 0.96 -12.64
N ALA A 188 -7.24 -0.26 -12.13
CA ALA A 188 -7.30 -0.53 -10.70
C ALA A 188 -5.97 -0.13 -10.07
N LEU A 189 -6.03 0.44 -8.87
CA LEU A 189 -4.86 0.74 -8.05
C LEU A 189 -4.95 -0.05 -6.75
N ILE A 190 -4.00 -0.94 -6.50
CA ILE A 190 -3.98 -1.79 -5.29
C ILE A 190 -2.67 -1.53 -4.56
N GLY A 191 -2.73 -0.93 -3.37
CA GLY A 191 -1.51 -0.59 -2.64
C GLY A 191 -1.71 -0.32 -1.16
N THR A 192 -0.72 0.33 -0.55
CA THR A 192 -0.66 0.58 0.89
C THR A 192 -1.71 1.59 1.35
N VAL A 193 -1.99 2.60 0.53
CA VAL A 193 -2.88 3.71 0.91
C VAL A 193 -4.34 3.32 0.73
N GLU A 194 -4.68 2.77 -0.44
CA GLU A 194 -6.04 2.46 -0.81
C GLU A 194 -6.08 1.35 -1.87
N VAL A 195 -7.26 0.76 -1.99
CA VAL A 195 -7.65 -0.06 -3.13
C VAL A 195 -8.69 0.72 -3.92
N ARG A 196 -8.39 0.99 -5.18
CA ARG A 196 -9.29 1.64 -6.12
C ARG A 196 -9.70 0.67 -7.21
N VAL A 197 -10.98 0.33 -7.27
CA VAL A 197 -11.54 -0.65 -8.20
C VAL A 197 -12.77 -0.05 -8.88
N GLY A 198 -12.67 0.08 -10.21
CA GLY A 198 -13.73 0.59 -11.09
C GLY A 198 -14.32 1.94 -10.63
N GLY A 199 -13.45 2.82 -10.15
CA GLY A 199 -13.79 4.18 -9.73
C GLY A 199 -14.10 4.34 -8.23
N GLU A 200 -14.37 3.25 -7.53
CA GLU A 200 -14.60 3.24 -6.09
C GLU A 200 -13.29 3.08 -5.33
N THR A 201 -13.14 3.79 -4.22
CA THR A 201 -11.96 3.75 -3.34
C THR A 201 -12.35 3.19 -1.98
N VAL A 202 -11.59 2.19 -1.50
CA VAL A 202 -11.69 1.66 -0.13
C VAL A 202 -10.31 1.71 0.56
N PRO A 203 -10.27 1.96 1.88
CA PRO A 203 -9.02 1.87 2.63
C PRO A 203 -8.38 0.48 2.51
N ALA A 204 -7.06 0.44 2.36
CA ALA A 204 -6.33 -0.83 2.30
C ALA A 204 -6.02 -1.36 3.71
N HIS A 205 -6.23 -2.65 3.94
CA HIS A 205 -5.82 -3.33 5.18
C HIS A 205 -4.43 -3.97 5.08
N LEU A 206 -3.99 -4.27 3.86
CA LEU A 206 -2.69 -4.84 3.53
C LEU A 206 -2.22 -4.16 2.23
N THR A 207 -0.91 -3.88 2.12
CA THR A 207 -0.32 -3.37 0.86
C THR A 207 -0.66 -4.26 -0.34
N THR A 208 -0.74 -5.56 -0.12
CA THR A 208 -1.19 -6.53 -1.11
C THR A 208 -2.22 -7.46 -0.45
N PRO A 209 -3.49 -7.46 -0.91
CA PRO A 209 -4.58 -8.25 -0.32
C PRO A 209 -4.31 -9.76 -0.31
N MET A 210 -5.12 -10.51 0.44
CA MET A 210 -5.10 -11.97 0.36
C MET A 210 -5.53 -12.46 -1.04
N PRO A 211 -5.02 -13.61 -1.52
CA PRO A 211 -5.26 -14.05 -2.89
C PRO A 211 -6.74 -14.14 -3.29
N ASP A 212 -7.62 -14.62 -2.40
CA ASP A 212 -9.07 -14.72 -2.61
C ASP A 212 -9.72 -13.34 -2.80
N GLU A 213 -9.37 -12.39 -1.94
CA GLU A 213 -9.84 -11.01 -2.00
C GLU A 213 -9.31 -10.30 -3.24
N LEU A 214 -8.02 -10.48 -3.56
CA LEU A 214 -7.38 -9.91 -4.73
C LEU A 214 -8.10 -10.34 -6.02
N GLN A 215 -8.33 -11.64 -6.21
CA GLN A 215 -9.02 -12.12 -7.42
C GLN A 215 -10.47 -11.60 -7.50
N LYS A 216 -11.18 -11.48 -6.36
CA LYS A 216 -12.53 -10.90 -6.33
C LYS A 216 -12.55 -9.41 -6.71
N LEU A 217 -11.59 -8.63 -6.20
CA LEU A 217 -11.41 -7.21 -6.54
C LEU A 217 -11.13 -7.03 -8.03
N LEU A 218 -10.22 -7.84 -8.59
CA LEU A 218 -9.90 -7.82 -10.02
C LEU A 218 -11.10 -8.22 -10.90
N ALA A 219 -11.87 -9.22 -10.49
CA ALA A 219 -13.08 -9.62 -11.20
C ALA A 219 -14.10 -8.46 -11.24
N THR A 220 -14.35 -7.85 -10.08
CA THR A 220 -15.23 -6.68 -9.95
C THR A 220 -14.74 -5.53 -10.83
N HIS A 221 -13.43 -5.27 -10.87
CA HIS A 221 -12.86 -4.24 -11.73
C HIS A 221 -13.14 -4.48 -13.22
N ARG A 222 -12.93 -5.72 -13.68
CA ARG A 222 -13.23 -6.15 -15.06
C ARG A 222 -14.72 -5.96 -15.38
N GLN A 223 -15.60 -6.36 -14.48
CA GLN A 223 -17.04 -6.20 -14.65
C GLN A 223 -17.44 -4.72 -14.83
N TRP A 224 -16.79 -3.81 -14.11
CA TRP A 224 -17.03 -2.37 -14.22
C TRP A 224 -16.28 -1.71 -15.39
N GLY A 225 -15.74 -2.51 -16.31
CA GLY A 225 -15.10 -2.03 -17.54
C GLY A 225 -13.68 -1.48 -17.32
N GLY A 226 -13.03 -1.86 -16.23
CA GLY A 226 -11.60 -1.66 -16.03
C GLY A 226 -10.77 -2.42 -17.06
N ASP A 227 -9.65 -1.85 -17.48
CA ASP A 227 -8.78 -2.42 -18.53
C ASP A 227 -7.28 -2.37 -18.18
N ALA A 228 -6.94 -1.93 -16.96
CA ALA A 228 -5.56 -1.90 -16.49
C ALA A 228 -5.46 -2.20 -14.99
N LEU A 229 -4.27 -2.60 -14.55
CA LEU A 229 -3.95 -2.89 -13.15
C LEU A 229 -2.61 -2.27 -12.79
N VAL A 230 -2.58 -1.48 -11.73
CA VAL A 230 -1.36 -1.04 -11.07
C VAL A 230 -1.35 -1.56 -9.65
N MET A 231 -0.28 -2.24 -9.26
CA MET A 231 -0.22 -2.89 -7.95
C MET A 231 1.13 -2.73 -7.25
N GLU A 232 1.08 -2.42 -5.96
CA GLU A 232 2.23 -2.59 -5.07
C GLU A 232 2.40 -4.08 -4.73
N VAL A 233 3.59 -4.61 -5.04
CA VAL A 233 3.93 -6.02 -4.84
C VAL A 233 4.95 -6.13 -3.70
N SER A 234 4.45 -6.34 -2.48
CA SER A 234 5.29 -6.46 -1.28
C SER A 234 6.11 -7.77 -1.27
N SER A 235 7.25 -7.79 -0.56
CA SER A 235 8.02 -9.03 -0.39
C SER A 235 7.26 -10.10 0.39
N HIS A 236 6.39 -9.68 1.32
CA HIS A 236 5.48 -10.58 2.03
C HIS A 236 4.51 -11.26 1.06
N ALA A 237 3.93 -10.50 0.13
CA ALA A 237 3.02 -11.04 -0.86
C ALA A 237 3.70 -12.05 -1.80
N LEU A 238 4.93 -11.76 -2.23
CA LEU A 238 5.74 -12.64 -3.07
C LEU A 238 6.13 -13.94 -2.33
N ALA A 239 6.55 -13.82 -1.06
CA ALA A 239 6.91 -14.97 -0.24
C ALA A 239 5.70 -15.86 0.11
N GLN A 240 4.50 -15.28 0.18
CA GLN A 240 3.26 -15.99 0.52
C GLN A 240 2.43 -16.39 -0.71
N GLY A 241 2.91 -16.11 -1.93
CA GLY A 241 2.22 -16.46 -3.17
C GLY A 241 0.89 -15.72 -3.39
N ARG A 242 0.68 -14.55 -2.76
CA ARG A 242 -0.61 -13.83 -2.85
C ARG A 242 -0.95 -13.36 -4.26
N THR A 243 0.07 -13.17 -5.09
CA THR A 243 -0.03 -12.61 -6.44
C THR A 243 0.28 -13.63 -7.52
N ASP A 244 0.51 -14.91 -7.16
CA ASP A 244 0.92 -15.96 -8.09
C ASP A 244 -0.01 -16.16 -9.30
N PRO A 245 -1.34 -15.97 -9.19
CA PRO A 245 -2.22 -16.08 -10.37
C PRO A 245 -2.11 -14.90 -11.36
N ILE A 246 -1.22 -13.94 -11.12
CA ILE A 246 -1.05 -12.75 -11.97
C ILE A 246 0.33 -12.82 -12.62
N CYS A 247 0.34 -12.89 -13.96
CA CYS A 247 1.52 -12.64 -14.77
C CYS A 247 1.48 -11.19 -15.26
N PHE A 248 2.26 -10.31 -14.63
CA PHE A 248 2.29 -8.88 -14.95
C PHE A 248 2.91 -8.62 -16.32
N ASP A 249 2.41 -7.63 -17.06
CA ASP A 249 3.06 -7.21 -18.30
C ASP A 249 4.42 -6.56 -18.01
N VAL A 250 4.49 -5.72 -16.97
CA VAL A 250 5.73 -5.08 -16.54
C VAL A 250 5.90 -5.14 -15.02
N ALA A 251 7.04 -5.66 -14.58
CA ALA A 251 7.51 -5.61 -13.20
C ALA A 251 8.54 -4.48 -13.00
N GLY A 252 8.30 -3.62 -12.02
CA GLY A 252 9.18 -2.52 -11.64
C GLY A 252 9.97 -2.82 -10.36
N PHE A 253 11.26 -2.49 -10.36
CA PHE A 253 12.10 -2.50 -9.15
C PHE A 253 12.60 -1.08 -8.82
N THR A 254 12.25 -0.57 -7.64
CA THR A 254 12.70 0.75 -7.16
C THR A 254 14.08 0.69 -6.50
N ASN A 255 14.19 -0.01 -5.36
CA ASN A 255 15.41 -0.12 -4.56
C ASN A 255 15.29 -1.25 -3.53
N LEU A 256 16.41 -1.57 -2.88
CA LEU A 256 16.46 -2.45 -1.72
C LEU A 256 17.40 -1.87 -0.65
N SER A 257 16.83 -1.64 0.53
CA SER A 257 17.53 -1.24 1.77
C SER A 257 16.93 -2.00 2.97
N GLN A 258 17.62 -1.94 4.12
CA GLN A 258 17.21 -2.66 5.33
C GLN A 258 15.80 -2.28 5.77
N ASP A 259 14.90 -3.27 5.75
CA ASP A 259 13.51 -3.21 6.18
C ASP A 259 12.98 -4.65 6.36
N HIS A 260 11.88 -4.83 7.09
CA HIS A 260 11.17 -6.11 7.24
C HIS A 260 12.03 -7.32 7.69
N LEU A 261 13.12 -7.09 8.43
CA LEU A 261 13.99 -8.17 8.91
C LEU A 261 13.38 -8.99 10.05
N ASP A 262 12.34 -8.48 10.70
CA ASP A 262 11.49 -9.23 11.62
C ASP A 262 10.79 -10.43 10.93
N PHE A 263 10.45 -10.29 9.65
CA PHE A 263 9.88 -11.37 8.83
C PHE A 263 10.95 -12.14 8.04
N HIS A 264 11.82 -11.44 7.31
CA HIS A 264 12.77 -12.07 6.39
C HIS A 264 14.04 -12.58 7.07
N GLN A 265 14.32 -12.15 8.31
CA GLN A 265 15.50 -12.47 9.12
C GLN A 265 16.82 -11.90 8.58
N THR A 266 17.04 -11.91 7.27
CA THR A 266 18.27 -11.44 6.63
C THR A 266 17.99 -10.62 5.36
N MET A 267 18.94 -9.75 4.99
CA MET A 267 18.87 -9.01 3.73
C MET A 267 18.87 -9.91 2.49
N GLU A 268 19.57 -11.05 2.54
CA GLU A 268 19.60 -12.00 1.42
C GLU A 268 18.22 -12.66 1.23
N SER A 269 17.59 -13.13 2.32
CA SER A 269 16.22 -13.66 2.25
C SER A 269 15.23 -12.62 1.72
N TYR A 270 15.35 -11.36 2.15
CA TYR A 270 14.52 -10.26 1.66
C TYR A 270 14.74 -9.98 0.17
N TYR A 271 15.99 -10.00 -0.29
CA TYR A 271 16.35 -9.90 -1.71
C TYR A 271 15.75 -11.05 -2.52
N GLN A 272 15.94 -12.30 -2.07
CA GLN A 272 15.44 -13.49 -2.76
C GLN A 272 13.91 -13.45 -2.91
N ALA A 273 13.19 -13.03 -1.86
CA ALA A 273 11.75 -12.85 -1.92
C ALA A 273 11.34 -11.87 -3.04
N LYS A 274 12.04 -10.74 -3.21
CA LYS A 274 11.75 -9.78 -4.30
C LYS A 274 12.18 -10.31 -5.67
N ARG A 275 13.32 -11.00 -5.76
CA ARG A 275 13.84 -11.57 -7.00
C ARG A 275 12.81 -12.50 -7.66
N THR A 276 12.06 -13.25 -6.87
CA THR A 276 11.01 -14.13 -7.40
C THR A 276 9.93 -13.41 -8.21
N PHE A 277 9.81 -12.08 -8.15
CA PHE A 277 8.89 -11.30 -8.99
C PHE A 277 9.33 -11.21 -10.45
N PHE A 278 10.63 -11.42 -10.72
CA PHE A 278 11.25 -11.24 -12.03
C PHE A 278 11.45 -12.58 -12.76
N THR A 279 10.43 -13.44 -12.68
CA THR A 279 10.38 -14.77 -13.33
C THR A 279 9.27 -14.81 -14.38
N PRO A 280 9.36 -15.71 -15.38
CA PRO A 280 8.35 -15.81 -16.44
C PRO A 280 6.92 -16.12 -15.94
N GLN A 281 6.80 -16.74 -14.77
CA GLN A 281 5.50 -17.05 -14.16
C GLN A 281 4.82 -15.79 -13.62
N ARG A 282 5.59 -14.79 -13.18
CA ARG A 282 5.07 -13.61 -12.49
C ARG A 282 5.13 -12.32 -13.30
N ALA A 283 6.00 -12.21 -14.29
CA ALA A 283 6.03 -11.05 -15.17
C ALA A 283 6.58 -11.37 -16.57
N ARG A 284 6.23 -10.55 -17.55
CA ARG A 284 6.69 -10.68 -18.95
C ARG A 284 7.96 -9.88 -19.22
N ARG A 285 8.08 -8.70 -18.61
CA ARG A 285 9.21 -7.78 -18.74
C ARG A 285 9.53 -7.10 -17.42
N ALA A 286 10.75 -6.59 -17.30
CA ALA A 286 11.19 -5.85 -16.13
C ALA A 286 11.75 -4.46 -16.47
N VAL A 287 11.47 -3.48 -15.61
CA VAL A 287 12.23 -2.22 -15.54
C VAL A 287 12.88 -2.13 -14.16
N ILE A 288 14.21 -2.12 -14.14
CA ILE A 288 14.99 -2.24 -12.90
C ILE A 288 15.88 -1.00 -12.73
N ARG A 289 15.73 -0.29 -11.61
CA ARG A 289 16.68 0.75 -11.24
C ARG A 289 18.01 0.11 -10.83
N SER A 290 19.09 0.40 -11.55
CA SER A 290 20.39 -0.26 -11.39
C SER A 290 21.44 0.58 -10.65
N GLY A 291 21.06 1.70 -10.04
CA GLY A 291 21.97 2.56 -9.26
C GLY A 291 22.52 1.99 -7.95
N SER A 292 22.19 0.75 -7.57
CA SER A 292 22.77 0.06 -6.41
C SER A 292 23.22 -1.35 -6.76
N GLU A 293 24.12 -1.93 -5.96
CA GLU A 293 24.59 -3.31 -6.18
C GLU A 293 23.44 -4.34 -6.15
N TRP A 294 22.40 -4.10 -5.37
CA TRP A 294 21.18 -4.93 -5.40
C TRP A 294 20.44 -4.83 -6.73
N GLY A 295 20.29 -3.63 -7.28
CA GLY A 295 19.67 -3.41 -8.59
C GLY A 295 20.48 -4.01 -9.72
N LYS A 296 21.81 -3.84 -9.71
CA LYS A 296 22.72 -4.47 -10.69
C LYS A 296 22.69 -5.99 -10.60
N ARG A 297 22.67 -6.55 -9.39
CA ARG A 297 22.56 -8.00 -9.18
C ARG A 297 21.23 -8.52 -9.70
N LEU A 298 20.12 -7.87 -9.34
CA LEU A 298 18.78 -8.25 -9.81
C LEU A 298 18.68 -8.20 -11.34
N LEU A 299 19.24 -7.17 -11.98
CA LEU A 299 19.27 -7.04 -13.43
C LEU A 299 19.96 -8.23 -14.12
N ARG A 300 21.06 -8.74 -13.55
CA ARG A 300 21.79 -9.92 -14.06
C ARG A 300 21.08 -11.24 -13.77
N GLU A 301 20.35 -11.31 -12.65
CA GLU A 301 19.69 -12.53 -12.16
C GLU A 301 18.23 -12.65 -12.60
N ALA A 302 17.65 -11.62 -13.23
CA ALA A 302 16.29 -11.66 -13.76
C ALA A 302 16.15 -12.72 -14.85
N GLU A 303 15.05 -13.47 -14.81
CA GLU A 303 14.77 -14.60 -15.73
C GLU A 303 13.87 -14.18 -16.90
N ILE A 304 13.63 -12.88 -17.03
CA ILE A 304 12.77 -12.24 -18.04
C ILE A 304 13.51 -11.07 -18.69
N PRO A 305 13.12 -10.64 -19.91
CA PRO A 305 13.71 -9.46 -20.54
C PRO A 305 13.66 -8.25 -19.61
N ALA A 306 14.83 -7.68 -19.33
CA ALA A 306 14.97 -6.58 -18.38
C ALA A 306 15.62 -5.36 -19.04
N THR A 307 15.00 -4.20 -18.81
CA THR A 307 15.53 -2.88 -19.15
C THR A 307 16.01 -2.22 -17.85
N GLN A 308 17.13 -1.52 -17.88
CA GLN A 308 17.63 -0.79 -16.72
C GLN A 308 17.25 0.69 -16.75
N LEU A 309 17.09 1.29 -15.57
CA LEU A 309 17.00 2.74 -15.37
C LEU A 309 18.22 3.22 -14.58
N ILE A 310 18.88 4.24 -15.11
CA ILE A 310 20.00 4.94 -14.45
C ILE A 310 19.73 6.45 -14.34
N LEU A 311 20.35 7.06 -13.33
CA LEU A 311 20.34 8.51 -13.09
C LEU A 311 21.67 9.16 -13.48
N PRO A 312 21.75 10.51 -13.55
CA PRO A 312 23.00 11.19 -13.86
C PRO A 312 24.13 10.77 -12.93
N GLY A 313 25.25 10.33 -13.50
CA GLY A 313 26.44 9.90 -12.75
C GLY A 313 26.45 8.43 -12.35
N GLU A 314 25.40 7.65 -12.65
CA GLU A 314 25.39 6.20 -12.43
C GLU A 314 25.93 5.45 -13.65
N GLU A 315 26.70 4.39 -13.40
CA GLU A 315 27.22 3.53 -14.46
C GLU A 315 26.17 2.50 -14.92
N SER A 316 25.92 2.46 -16.23
CA SER A 316 25.07 1.42 -16.84
C SER A 316 25.73 0.04 -16.76
N VAL A 317 24.94 -1.01 -16.50
CA VAL A 317 25.40 -2.39 -16.68
C VAL A 317 25.44 -2.71 -18.18
N PRO A 318 26.59 -3.12 -18.75
CA PRO A 318 26.70 -3.42 -20.18
C PRO A 318 25.76 -4.55 -20.62
N GLY A 319 25.24 -4.46 -21.84
CA GLY A 319 24.40 -5.50 -22.46
C GLY A 319 22.90 -5.40 -22.17
N PHE A 320 22.46 -4.41 -21.39
CA PHE A 320 21.04 -4.17 -21.11
C PHE A 320 20.52 -2.91 -21.81
N PRO A 321 19.31 -2.94 -22.40
CA PRO A 321 18.61 -1.74 -22.83
C PRO A 321 18.50 -0.75 -21.65
N THR A 322 18.70 0.53 -21.91
CA THR A 322 18.87 1.53 -20.84
C THR A 322 17.98 2.74 -21.05
N TRP A 323 17.14 3.02 -20.05
CA TRP A 323 16.56 4.34 -19.83
C TRP A 323 17.54 5.16 -18.97
N GLU A 324 17.79 6.39 -19.37
CA GLU A 324 18.74 7.28 -18.69
C GLU A 324 18.10 8.63 -18.42
N VAL A 325 18.07 9.05 -17.15
CA VAL A 325 17.81 10.46 -16.84
C VAL A 325 19.06 11.25 -17.19
N THR A 326 19.01 12.05 -18.26
CA THR A 326 20.16 12.80 -18.78
C THR A 326 20.32 14.17 -18.13
N ARG A 327 19.21 14.75 -17.65
CA ARG A 327 19.20 16.07 -17.02
C ARG A 327 18.08 16.19 -15.99
N VAL A 328 18.40 16.81 -14.86
CA VAL A 328 17.45 17.22 -13.82
C VAL A 328 17.66 18.70 -13.52
N GLN A 329 16.57 19.46 -13.52
CA GLN A 329 16.58 20.87 -13.09
C GLN A 329 15.56 21.05 -11.97
N PRO A 330 16.02 21.13 -10.70
CA PRO A 330 15.15 21.38 -9.57
C PRO A 330 14.44 22.74 -9.67
N GLY A 331 13.23 22.81 -9.12
CA GLY A 331 12.42 24.03 -9.04
C GLY A 331 11.09 23.73 -8.35
N HIS A 332 10.15 24.69 -8.40
CA HIS A 332 8.76 24.44 -7.94
C HIS A 332 8.14 23.23 -8.66
N ARG A 333 8.53 23.04 -9.91
CA ARG A 333 8.37 21.79 -10.66
C ARG A 333 9.76 21.37 -11.11
N THR A 334 10.10 20.11 -10.88
CA THR A 334 11.37 19.55 -11.33
C THR A 334 11.25 19.20 -12.81
N GLN A 335 12.12 19.75 -13.66
CA GLN A 335 12.22 19.34 -15.07
C GLN A 335 13.15 18.14 -15.20
N ILE A 336 12.75 17.14 -15.99
CA ILE A 336 13.44 15.88 -16.20
C ILE A 336 13.58 15.65 -17.71
N ALA A 337 14.78 15.33 -18.16
CA ALA A 337 15.03 14.78 -19.49
C ALA A 337 15.36 13.29 -19.33
N LEU A 338 14.59 12.44 -20.00
CA LEU A 338 14.67 10.98 -19.92
C LEU A 338 14.87 10.41 -21.32
N ARG A 339 16.01 9.76 -21.55
CA ARG A 339 16.37 9.11 -22.80
C ARG A 339 15.94 7.65 -22.79
N SER A 340 15.28 7.20 -23.85
CA SER A 340 14.86 5.81 -24.04
C SER A 340 16.00 4.94 -24.57
N PRO A 341 15.89 3.60 -24.49
CA PRO A 341 16.85 2.69 -25.12
C PRO A 341 16.99 2.87 -26.63
N ALA A 342 15.97 3.45 -27.30
CA ALA A 342 15.99 3.77 -28.72
C ALA A 342 16.70 5.10 -29.03
N GLY A 343 17.12 5.86 -28.00
CA GLY A 343 17.80 7.15 -28.12
C GLY A 343 16.86 8.36 -28.21
N GLU A 344 15.54 8.16 -28.11
CA GLU A 344 14.56 9.26 -28.03
C GLU A 344 14.66 9.96 -26.67
N GLU A 345 14.71 11.29 -26.66
CA GLU A 345 14.77 12.09 -25.43
C GLU A 345 13.40 12.71 -25.14
N HIS A 346 12.85 12.39 -23.97
CA HIS A 346 11.58 12.91 -23.48
C HIS A 346 11.82 13.95 -22.39
N VAL A 347 11.32 15.16 -22.59
CA VAL A 347 11.45 16.27 -21.61
C VAL A 347 10.09 16.57 -21.02
N PHE A 348 9.99 16.53 -19.69
CA PHE A 348 8.76 16.77 -18.96
C PHE A 348 9.05 17.35 -17.56
N SER A 349 8.00 17.63 -16.80
CA SER A 349 8.15 18.13 -15.42
C SER A 349 7.24 17.42 -14.44
N THR A 350 7.61 17.41 -13.16
CA THR A 350 6.79 16.89 -12.06
C THR A 350 6.74 17.88 -10.91
N SER A 351 5.58 17.97 -10.25
CA SER A 351 5.36 18.70 -9.00
C SER A 351 5.83 17.92 -7.77
N LEU A 352 6.14 16.63 -7.90
CA LEU A 352 6.64 15.82 -6.81
C LEU A 352 8.05 16.30 -6.40
N PRO A 353 8.26 16.72 -5.14
CA PRO A 353 9.55 17.22 -4.71
C PRO A 353 10.54 16.10 -4.42
N GLY A 354 11.83 16.42 -4.50
CA GLY A 354 12.92 15.53 -4.11
C GLY A 354 13.52 14.71 -5.25
N SER A 355 14.83 14.46 -5.13
CA SER A 355 15.58 13.62 -6.08
C SER A 355 15.05 12.18 -6.13
N PHE A 356 14.66 11.59 -5.00
CA PHE A 356 14.07 10.25 -4.96
C PHE A 356 12.78 10.14 -5.80
N ASN A 357 12.03 11.25 -5.95
CA ASN A 357 10.84 11.27 -6.80
C ASN A 357 11.19 11.41 -8.29
N VAL A 358 12.35 11.96 -8.65
CA VAL A 358 12.87 11.86 -10.02
C VAL A 358 13.05 10.38 -10.40
N GLU A 359 13.59 9.57 -9.49
CA GLU A 359 13.76 8.13 -9.70
C GLU A 359 12.42 7.42 -9.87
N ASN A 360 11.45 7.69 -8.99
CA ASN A 360 10.12 7.08 -9.04
C ASN A 360 9.37 7.47 -10.33
N VAL A 361 9.45 8.73 -10.74
CA VAL A 361 8.81 9.23 -11.97
C VAL A 361 9.47 8.65 -13.20
N ALA A 362 10.80 8.65 -13.28
CA ALA A 362 11.51 8.06 -14.40
C ALA A 362 11.23 6.55 -14.53
N LEU A 363 11.16 5.83 -13.40
CA LEU A 363 10.79 4.41 -13.38
C LEU A 363 9.38 4.19 -13.89
N ALA A 364 8.39 4.95 -13.40
CA ALA A 364 7.00 4.81 -13.83
C ALA A 364 6.81 5.14 -15.33
N VAL A 365 7.48 6.17 -15.84
CA VAL A 365 7.45 6.53 -17.27
C VAL A 365 8.07 5.41 -18.13
N ALA A 366 9.23 4.89 -17.73
CA ALA A 366 9.86 3.76 -18.41
C ALA A 366 8.97 2.50 -18.38
N MET A 367 8.36 2.20 -17.23
CA MET A 367 7.42 1.08 -17.10
C MET A 367 6.19 1.23 -18.00
N ALA A 368 5.59 2.42 -18.06
CA ALA A 368 4.44 2.68 -18.93
C ALA A 368 4.81 2.52 -20.41
N ALA A 369 5.98 3.03 -20.83
CA ALA A 369 6.47 2.86 -22.19
C ALA A 369 6.74 1.38 -22.54
N GLU A 370 7.37 0.63 -21.64
CA GLU A 370 7.62 -0.82 -21.81
C GLU A 370 6.33 -1.66 -21.80
N ALA A 371 5.27 -1.15 -21.17
CA ALA A 371 3.93 -1.71 -21.23
C ALA A 371 3.20 -1.39 -22.56
N GLY A 372 3.83 -0.63 -23.46
CA GLY A 372 3.27 -0.26 -24.76
C GLY A 372 2.34 0.95 -24.73
N VAL A 373 2.36 1.75 -23.65
CA VAL A 373 1.59 3.00 -23.54
C VAL A 373 2.31 4.10 -24.32
N ASP A 374 1.58 4.87 -25.13
CA ASP A 374 2.13 6.09 -25.74
C ASP A 374 2.25 7.18 -24.66
N ILE A 375 3.45 7.32 -24.10
CA ILE A 375 3.74 8.28 -23.03
C ILE A 375 3.84 9.73 -23.54
N ARG A 376 4.03 9.99 -24.84
CA ARG A 376 4.33 11.34 -25.34
C ARG A 376 3.20 12.35 -25.08
N PRO A 377 1.91 12.03 -25.36
CA PRO A 377 0.81 12.94 -25.05
C PRO A 377 0.69 13.19 -23.54
N VAL A 378 0.96 12.17 -22.73
CA VAL A 378 0.85 12.23 -21.27
C VAL A 378 1.92 13.15 -20.68
N LEU A 379 3.16 13.05 -21.17
CA LEU A 379 4.28 13.84 -20.67
C LEU A 379 4.17 15.34 -20.98
N ALA A 380 3.44 15.72 -22.03
CA ALA A 380 3.24 17.12 -22.41
C ALA A 380 2.51 17.93 -21.31
N GLY A 381 1.63 17.30 -20.54
CA GLY A 381 0.93 17.92 -19.41
C GLY A 381 1.71 17.97 -18.10
N GLY A 382 2.86 17.31 -18.04
CA GLY A 382 3.58 17.05 -16.79
C GLY A 382 3.07 15.80 -16.05
N VAL A 383 3.88 15.32 -15.10
CA VAL A 383 3.62 14.11 -14.32
C VAL A 383 3.38 14.50 -12.87
N ASP A 384 2.12 14.80 -12.55
CA ASP A 384 1.72 15.40 -11.27
C ASP A 384 0.63 14.59 -10.55
N PRO A 385 0.91 13.33 -10.16
CA PRO A 385 -0.04 12.58 -9.36
C PRO A 385 -0.17 13.18 -7.97
N VAL A 386 -1.37 13.12 -7.42
CA VAL A 386 -1.58 13.31 -5.99
C VAL A 386 -1.36 11.95 -5.32
N VAL A 387 -0.32 11.85 -4.49
CA VAL A 387 -0.03 10.63 -3.71
C VAL A 387 -0.35 10.94 -2.25
N PRO A 388 -1.48 10.43 -1.72
CA PRO A 388 -1.93 10.83 -0.39
C PRO A 388 -0.86 10.52 0.66
N GLY A 389 -0.42 11.53 1.41
CA GLY A 389 0.58 11.38 2.47
C GLY A 389 2.00 11.02 2.02
N ARG A 390 2.37 11.26 0.76
CA ARG A 390 3.73 11.05 0.23
C ARG A 390 4.18 12.30 -0.49
N MET A 391 4.92 13.16 0.22
CA MET A 391 5.30 14.50 -0.22
C MET A 391 4.11 15.29 -0.80
N GLU A 392 2.93 15.11 -0.20
CA GLU A 392 1.68 15.70 -0.67
C GLU A 392 1.67 17.20 -0.37
N ILE A 393 1.66 18.02 -1.42
CA ILE A 393 1.61 19.47 -1.28
C ILE A 393 0.16 19.90 -1.02
N ILE A 394 -0.11 20.41 0.18
CA ILE A 394 -1.43 20.88 0.61
C ILE A 394 -1.63 22.37 0.25
N SER A 395 -0.56 23.16 0.33
CA SER A 395 -0.56 24.58 -0.06
C SER A 395 0.83 24.98 -0.58
N GLN A 396 0.87 26.04 -1.38
CA GLN A 396 2.10 26.64 -1.90
C GLN A 396 2.56 27.86 -1.07
N GLN A 397 1.67 28.51 -0.32
CA GLN A 397 1.98 29.73 0.46
C GLN A 397 1.20 29.77 1.79
N PRO A 398 1.81 29.44 2.94
CA PRO A 398 3.12 28.81 3.06
C PRO A 398 3.12 27.46 2.34
N ARG A 399 4.29 26.99 1.95
CA ARG A 399 4.36 25.67 1.34
C ARG A 399 4.14 24.61 2.42
N VAL A 400 3.02 23.91 2.40
CA VAL A 400 2.68 22.85 3.37
C VAL A 400 2.77 21.50 2.68
N VAL A 401 3.60 20.61 3.23
CA VAL A 401 3.84 19.26 2.70
C VAL A 401 3.53 18.23 3.77
N VAL A 402 2.74 17.21 3.44
CA VAL A 402 2.46 16.05 4.30
C VAL A 402 3.23 14.84 3.78
N ASP A 403 3.97 14.16 4.66
CA ASP A 403 4.76 12.98 4.31
C ASP A 403 4.74 11.89 5.40
N PHE A 404 4.97 10.65 5.00
CA PHE A 404 4.95 9.46 5.86
C PHE A 404 6.31 9.08 6.45
N ALA A 405 7.31 9.96 6.32
CA ALA A 405 8.61 9.77 6.93
C ALA A 405 8.50 9.60 8.47
N HIS A 406 8.53 8.35 8.95
CA HIS A 406 8.33 7.96 10.36
C HIS A 406 9.56 7.25 10.97
N ASN A 407 10.71 7.32 10.29
CA ASN A 407 12.00 6.84 10.78
C ASN A 407 13.11 7.81 10.37
N THR A 408 14.29 7.69 10.99
CA THR A 408 15.40 8.64 10.81
C THR A 408 15.78 8.82 9.35
N ALA A 409 16.03 7.74 8.62
CA ALA A 409 16.45 7.81 7.22
C ALA A 409 15.37 8.42 6.32
N ALA A 410 14.09 8.07 6.55
CA ALA A 410 12.98 8.65 5.80
C ALA A 410 12.83 10.16 6.06
N LEU A 411 13.00 10.60 7.32
CA LEU A 411 12.95 12.01 7.69
C LEU A 411 14.09 12.80 7.04
N GLU A 412 15.32 12.29 7.14
CA GLU A 412 16.49 12.92 6.50
C GLU A 412 16.27 13.08 4.99
N ASN A 413 15.77 12.04 4.33
CA ASN A 413 15.48 12.08 2.90
C ASN A 413 14.36 13.09 2.55
N ALA A 414 13.26 13.11 3.31
CA ALA A 414 12.17 14.06 3.09
C ALA A 414 12.61 15.51 3.29
N MET A 415 13.43 15.77 4.32
CA MET A 415 13.97 17.09 4.60
C MET A 415 14.97 17.53 3.53
N ALA A 416 15.90 16.65 3.13
CA ALA A 416 16.85 16.93 2.06
C ALA A 416 16.13 17.24 0.73
N ALA A 417 15.06 16.50 0.42
CA ALA A 417 14.25 16.72 -0.78
C ALA A 417 13.54 18.07 -0.85
N LEU A 418 13.26 18.70 0.29
CA LEU A 418 12.63 20.02 0.34
C LEU A 418 13.66 21.15 0.43
N ARG A 419 14.82 20.90 1.05
CA ARG A 419 15.79 21.92 1.47
C ARG A 419 16.18 22.88 0.35
N ASP A 420 16.51 22.37 -0.84
CA ASP A 420 16.97 23.18 -1.98
C ASP A 420 15.90 24.14 -2.53
N THR A 421 14.65 23.96 -2.13
CA THR A 421 13.50 24.73 -2.60
C THR A 421 12.83 25.54 -1.48
N VAL A 422 13.45 25.60 -0.29
CA VAL A 422 12.99 26.44 0.82
C VAL A 422 13.44 27.88 0.59
N SER A 423 12.48 28.81 0.59
CA SER A 423 12.74 30.27 0.46
C SER A 423 12.72 31.04 1.77
N GLY A 424 12.01 30.54 2.79
CA GLY A 424 11.87 31.14 4.12
C GLY A 424 12.44 30.23 5.21
N LYS A 425 11.75 30.12 6.34
CA LYS A 425 12.06 29.12 7.38
C LYS A 425 11.62 27.74 6.94
N PHE A 426 12.41 26.74 7.32
CA PHE A 426 12.01 25.34 7.25
C PHE A 426 11.47 24.88 8.60
N ILE A 427 10.17 24.58 8.63
CA ILE A 427 9.42 24.18 9.82
C ILE A 427 9.08 22.71 9.70
N VAL A 428 9.42 21.91 10.70
CA VAL A 428 9.16 20.46 10.71
C VAL A 428 8.32 20.10 11.92
N LEU A 429 7.22 19.37 11.70
CA LEU A 429 6.43 18.75 12.75
C LEU A 429 6.60 17.23 12.64
N THR A 430 6.97 16.60 13.74
CA THR A 430 7.14 15.14 13.80
C THR A 430 6.76 14.59 15.17
N GLY A 431 6.39 13.31 15.20
CA GLY A 431 6.38 12.50 16.40
C GLY A 431 7.06 11.16 16.13
N SER A 432 6.76 10.15 16.95
CA SER A 432 7.17 8.77 16.73
C SER A 432 6.07 7.83 17.24
N ALA A 433 5.83 6.74 16.52
CA ALA A 433 4.93 5.70 17.01
C ALA A 433 5.48 5.02 18.28
N GLY A 434 4.58 4.69 19.20
CA GLY A 434 4.83 3.85 20.38
C GLY A 434 4.89 2.36 20.01
N GLU A 435 5.35 1.53 20.93
CA GLU A 435 5.52 0.06 20.74
C GLU A 435 6.37 -0.33 19.51
N ARG A 436 7.18 0.62 19.04
CA ARG A 436 8.18 0.45 17.99
C ARG A 436 9.58 0.60 18.60
N ASP A 437 10.58 0.38 17.77
CA ASP A 437 11.99 0.55 18.12
C ASP A 437 12.23 1.93 18.78
N ALA A 438 12.50 1.93 20.09
CA ALA A 438 12.71 3.14 20.88
C ALA A 438 14.10 3.76 20.62
N ASP A 439 15.06 2.95 20.17
CA ASP A 439 16.45 3.37 19.99
C ASP A 439 16.59 4.35 18.82
N LYS A 440 15.64 4.36 17.88
CA LYS A 440 15.62 5.33 16.76
C LYS A 440 15.16 6.73 17.16
N ARG A 441 14.41 6.91 18.26
CA ARG A 441 13.77 8.20 18.61
C ARG A 441 14.78 9.32 18.83
N PRO A 442 15.89 9.12 19.58
CA PRO A 442 16.89 10.18 19.72
C PRO A 442 17.59 10.51 18.38
N ALA A 443 17.73 9.54 17.48
CA ALA A 443 18.29 9.78 16.15
C ALA A 443 17.34 10.61 15.27
N MET A 444 16.03 10.34 15.32
CA MET A 444 15.01 11.16 14.65
C MET A 444 15.02 12.60 15.18
N GLY A 445 15.08 12.78 16.49
CA GLY A 445 15.18 14.11 17.11
C GLY A 445 16.43 14.89 16.67
N ARG A 446 17.58 14.22 16.59
CA ARG A 446 18.82 14.82 16.05
C ARG A 446 18.66 15.24 14.59
N ALA A 447 18.08 14.38 13.75
CA ALA A 447 17.91 14.64 12.33
C ALA A 447 17.06 15.90 12.08
N VAL A 448 15.90 16.01 12.72
CA VAL A 448 15.02 17.18 12.52
C VAL A 448 15.62 18.46 13.08
N ALA A 449 16.28 18.39 14.24
CA ALA A 449 16.91 19.56 14.84
C ALA A 449 18.14 20.06 14.08
N ALA A 450 18.79 19.20 13.29
CA ALA A 450 19.92 19.57 12.44
C ALA A 450 19.50 20.25 11.13
N ALA A 451 18.31 19.93 10.60
CA ALA A 451 17.89 20.35 9.26
C ALA A 451 16.86 21.49 9.24
N ALA A 452 16.04 21.61 10.30
CA ALA A 452 14.96 22.59 10.40
C ALA A 452 15.37 23.85 11.18
N ASP A 453 14.68 24.97 10.93
CA ASP A 453 14.82 26.19 11.73
C ASP A 453 13.90 26.15 12.96
N LEU A 454 12.73 25.49 12.83
CA LEU A 454 11.73 25.30 13.87
C LEU A 454 11.19 23.88 13.84
N VAL A 455 11.20 23.22 15.00
CA VAL A 455 10.70 21.85 15.18
C VAL A 455 9.53 21.83 16.15
N TYR A 456 8.44 21.20 15.75
CA TYR A 456 7.33 20.82 16.62
C TYR A 456 7.41 19.33 16.94
N ILE A 457 7.58 18.98 18.22
CA ILE A 457 7.49 17.61 18.71
C ILE A 457 6.08 17.39 19.28
N THR A 458 5.40 16.37 18.76
CA THR A 458 3.99 16.08 19.06
C THR A 458 3.74 14.58 19.15
N ASP A 459 2.52 14.19 19.51
CA ASP A 459 2.10 12.80 19.49
C ASP A 459 1.88 12.34 18.03
N ASP A 460 2.43 11.17 17.71
CA ASP A 460 2.16 10.43 16.48
C ASP A 460 1.18 9.30 16.85
N ASP A 461 1.52 8.04 16.69
CA ASP A 461 0.68 6.92 17.13
C ASP A 461 1.20 6.30 18.44
N PRO A 462 0.82 6.80 19.64
CA PRO A 462 1.37 6.31 20.90
C PRO A 462 0.98 4.87 21.27
N HIS A 463 -0.13 4.33 20.73
CA HIS A 463 -0.67 3.02 21.12
C HIS A 463 -0.88 2.94 22.65
N GLU A 464 -0.40 1.88 23.32
CA GLU A 464 -0.51 1.73 24.78
C GLU A 464 0.66 2.36 25.56
N GLU A 465 1.71 2.80 24.87
CA GLU A 465 2.88 3.45 25.45
C GLU A 465 2.55 4.87 25.95
N ASP A 466 3.26 5.35 26.97
CA ASP A 466 3.10 6.73 27.48
C ASP A 466 3.59 7.75 26.43
N PRO A 467 2.69 8.58 25.85
CA PRO A 467 3.07 9.57 24.84
C PRO A 467 4.12 10.57 25.35
N ALA A 468 4.09 10.90 26.65
CA ALA A 468 5.06 11.83 27.23
C ALA A 468 6.48 11.26 27.19
N GLN A 469 6.64 9.95 27.40
CA GLN A 469 7.95 9.30 27.32
C GLN A 469 8.49 9.29 25.89
N ILE A 470 7.62 9.03 24.90
CA ILE A 470 7.98 9.07 23.48
C ILE A 470 8.49 10.47 23.08
N ARG A 471 7.75 11.52 23.44
CA ARG A 471 8.17 12.90 23.17
C ARG A 471 9.47 13.26 23.89
N ALA A 472 9.64 12.83 25.14
CA ALA A 472 10.88 13.03 25.90
C ALA A 472 12.09 12.39 25.20
N ASP A 473 11.94 11.20 24.62
CA ASP A 473 13.01 10.52 23.88
C ASP A 473 13.42 11.29 22.60
N LEU A 474 12.44 11.81 21.86
CA LEU A 474 12.69 12.68 20.71
C LEU A 474 13.40 13.97 21.12
N LEU A 475 12.90 14.64 22.17
CA LEU A 475 13.46 15.90 22.70
C LEU A 475 14.91 15.74 23.18
N ARG A 476 15.27 14.59 23.77
CA ARG A 476 16.67 14.28 24.10
C ARG A 476 17.58 14.33 22.87
N GLY A 477 17.07 13.90 21.72
CA GLY A 477 17.78 13.97 20.44
C GLY A 477 17.95 15.40 19.92
N THR A 478 16.98 16.30 20.16
CA THR A 478 17.01 17.65 19.59
C THR A 478 17.99 18.59 20.29
N ALA A 479 18.42 18.27 21.52
CA ALA A 479 19.23 19.16 22.37
C ALA A 479 20.58 19.58 21.77
N ALA A 480 21.12 18.81 20.83
CA ALA A 480 22.40 19.10 20.18
C ALA A 480 22.25 19.88 18.85
N GLY A 481 21.03 20.13 18.37
CA GLY A 481 20.76 20.81 17.11
C GLY A 481 20.51 22.31 17.25
N PRO A 482 20.69 23.11 16.18
CA PRO A 482 20.45 24.55 16.20
C PRO A 482 18.96 24.97 16.17
N ALA A 483 18.06 24.05 15.84
CA ALA A 483 16.63 24.37 15.68
C ALA A 483 15.99 24.89 16.98
N ARG A 484 15.05 25.83 16.86
CA ARG A 484 14.12 26.12 17.96
C ARG A 484 13.14 24.95 18.06
N VAL A 485 12.94 24.42 19.27
CA VAL A 485 12.04 23.28 19.50
C VAL A 485 10.84 23.69 20.35
N ILE A 486 9.65 23.25 19.96
CA ILE A 486 8.39 23.46 20.69
C ILE A 486 7.73 22.10 20.86
N GLU A 487 7.39 21.74 22.10
CA GLU A 487 6.58 20.56 22.41
C GLU A 487 5.11 20.95 22.47
N ILE A 488 4.27 20.30 21.66
CA ILE A 488 2.80 20.41 21.72
C ILE A 488 2.26 18.98 21.62
N PRO A 489 1.76 18.38 22.72
CA PRO A 489 1.28 17.00 22.73
C PRO A 489 0.19 16.73 21.70
N ASP A 490 -0.86 17.57 21.67
CA ASP A 490 -1.95 17.42 20.71
C ASP A 490 -1.49 17.77 19.28
N ARG A 491 -1.58 16.79 18.39
CA ARG A 491 -1.12 16.93 17.00
C ARG A 491 -1.94 17.93 16.19
N ARG A 492 -3.24 18.08 16.46
CA ARG A 492 -4.09 19.08 15.78
C ARG A 492 -3.64 20.48 16.17
N GLU A 493 -3.39 20.70 17.46
CA GLU A 493 -2.87 21.96 17.97
C GLU A 493 -1.47 22.28 17.42
N ALA A 494 -0.60 21.27 17.33
CA ALA A 494 0.74 21.39 16.78
C ALA A 494 0.71 21.79 15.28
N ILE A 495 -0.12 21.11 14.47
CA ILE A 495 -0.31 21.43 13.05
C ILE A 495 -0.85 22.86 12.89
N HIS A 496 -1.87 23.21 13.68
CA HIS A 496 -2.44 24.55 13.65
C HIS A 496 -1.41 25.62 14.02
N ALA A 497 -0.60 25.39 15.07
CA ALA A 497 0.45 26.31 15.49
C ALA A 497 1.54 26.49 14.42
N ALA A 498 2.00 25.39 13.81
CA ALA A 498 3.01 25.41 12.76
C ALA A 498 2.54 26.19 11.53
N ILE A 499 1.33 25.91 11.03
CA ILE A 499 0.80 26.54 9.82
C ILE A 499 0.38 27.99 10.04
N CYS A 500 -0.25 28.31 11.18
CA CYS A 500 -0.66 29.69 11.48
C CYS A 500 0.53 30.59 11.85
N GLY A 501 1.63 30.01 12.35
CA GLY A 501 2.85 30.73 12.73
C GLY A 501 3.84 30.96 11.57
N ALA A 502 3.69 30.24 10.46
CA ALA A 502 4.56 30.35 9.29
C ALA A 502 4.35 31.67 8.52
N ASP A 503 5.38 32.21 7.87
CA ASP A 503 5.27 33.28 6.88
C ASP A 503 4.96 32.72 5.49
N ALA A 504 4.54 33.56 4.52
CA ALA A 504 4.13 33.08 3.20
C ALA A 504 5.26 32.39 2.41
N ALA A 505 6.51 32.74 2.70
CA ALA A 505 7.71 32.16 2.08
C ALA A 505 8.22 30.89 2.78
N ASP A 506 7.66 30.53 3.94
CA ASP A 506 8.10 29.39 4.75
C ASP A 506 7.63 28.06 4.15
N THR A 507 8.34 26.98 4.50
CA THR A 507 7.95 25.61 4.18
C THR A 507 7.68 24.84 5.47
N VAL A 508 6.51 24.21 5.57
CA VAL A 508 6.06 23.37 6.68
C VAL A 508 6.00 21.92 6.21
N LEU A 509 6.78 21.04 6.84
CA LEU A 509 6.72 19.59 6.65
C LEU A 509 6.00 18.96 7.84
N LEU A 510 4.87 18.29 7.57
CA LEU A 510 4.14 17.45 8.53
C LEU A 510 4.54 16.00 8.27
N ALA A 511 5.41 15.45 9.12
CA ALA A 511 5.99 14.12 8.94
C ALA A 511 5.45 13.09 9.96
N GLY A 512 5.54 11.81 9.60
CA GLY A 512 5.17 10.67 10.43
C GLY A 512 3.98 9.91 9.85
N ARG A 513 2.78 10.50 10.01
CA ARG A 513 1.49 9.82 9.76
C ARG A 513 1.07 9.76 8.29
N GLY A 514 1.50 10.74 7.48
CA GLY A 514 1.28 10.76 6.03
C GLY A 514 -0.19 10.59 5.60
N HIS A 515 -0.58 9.36 5.29
CA HIS A 515 -1.88 9.00 4.73
C HIS A 515 -2.90 8.52 5.78
N GLU A 516 -2.44 8.31 7.02
CA GLU A 516 -3.23 7.76 8.11
C GLU A 516 -4.32 8.74 8.55
N THR A 517 -5.49 8.19 8.83
CA THR A 517 -6.71 8.94 9.17
C THR A 517 -7.16 8.72 10.62
N HIS A 518 -6.50 7.82 11.34
CA HIS A 518 -6.80 7.46 12.72
C HIS A 518 -5.50 7.38 13.51
N GLN A 519 -5.51 7.88 14.75
CA GLN A 519 -4.39 7.87 15.67
C GLN A 519 -4.69 6.82 16.76
N PRO A 520 -3.93 5.71 16.81
CA PRO A 520 -4.01 4.75 17.90
C PRO A 520 -3.56 5.37 19.22
N VAL A 521 -4.42 5.28 20.22
CA VAL A 521 -4.18 5.77 21.58
C VAL A 521 -4.61 4.70 22.58
N ARG A 522 -4.19 4.83 23.84
CA ARG A 522 -4.59 3.90 24.90
C ARG A 522 -6.11 3.75 24.92
N GLY A 523 -6.58 2.53 24.70
CA GLY A 523 -8.01 2.20 24.75
C GLY A 523 -8.84 2.53 23.49
N GLY A 524 -8.22 2.87 22.36
CA GLY A 524 -8.94 3.01 21.09
C GLY A 524 -8.20 3.75 19.98
N GLU A 525 -8.96 4.30 19.03
CA GLU A 525 -8.46 5.12 17.94
C GLU A 525 -9.25 6.42 17.89
N VAL A 526 -8.57 7.54 17.64
CA VAL A 526 -9.21 8.84 17.40
C VAL A 526 -9.04 9.23 15.94
N GLU A 527 -10.10 9.75 15.31
CA GLU A 527 -9.99 10.29 13.95
C GLU A 527 -8.97 11.43 13.94
N LEU A 528 -7.99 11.37 13.05
CA LEU A 528 -6.96 12.38 12.87
C LEU A 528 -6.30 12.21 11.50
N ASP A 529 -6.46 13.20 10.63
CA ASP A 529 -5.84 13.22 9.31
C ASP A 529 -5.06 14.54 9.14
N ASP A 530 -3.74 14.45 9.05
CA ASP A 530 -2.85 15.60 8.93
C ASP A 530 -3.20 16.49 7.73
N ARG A 531 -3.71 15.91 6.64
CA ARG A 531 -4.10 16.64 5.42
C ARG A 531 -5.37 17.45 5.68
N VAL A 532 -6.33 16.87 6.39
CA VAL A 532 -7.57 17.55 6.78
C VAL A 532 -7.27 18.68 7.76
N GLU A 533 -6.45 18.42 8.78
CA GLU A 533 -6.06 19.44 9.76
C GLU A 533 -5.22 20.56 9.14
N ALA A 534 -4.33 20.23 8.20
CA ALA A 534 -3.58 21.23 7.45
C ALA A 534 -4.49 22.15 6.65
N ARG A 535 -5.47 21.61 5.91
CA ARG A 535 -6.47 22.40 5.16
C ARG A 535 -7.30 23.29 6.10
N ARG A 536 -7.69 22.77 7.28
CA ARG A 536 -8.39 23.56 8.31
C ARG A 536 -7.54 24.72 8.82
N ALA A 537 -6.27 24.48 9.13
CA ALA A 537 -5.35 25.50 9.60
C ALA A 537 -5.09 26.59 8.54
N LEU A 538 -4.94 26.20 7.27
CA LEU A 538 -4.82 27.14 6.14
C LEU A 538 -6.06 28.03 6.00
N THR A 539 -7.26 27.44 6.06
CA THR A 539 -8.52 28.20 6.02
C THR A 539 -8.61 29.24 7.15
N LEU A 540 -8.18 28.88 8.37
CA LEU A 540 -8.16 29.79 9.51
C LEU A 540 -7.15 30.93 9.33
N ARG A 541 -5.98 30.63 8.76
CA ARG A 541 -4.94 31.61 8.43
C ARG A 541 -5.45 32.65 7.42
N GLU A 542 -6.07 32.21 6.34
CA GLU A 542 -6.66 33.09 5.30
C GLU A 542 -7.72 34.03 5.90
N ASN A 543 -8.62 33.48 6.73
CA ASN A 543 -9.64 34.28 7.42
C ASN A 543 -9.04 35.34 8.35
N ARG A 544 -7.92 35.05 9.04
CA ARG A 544 -7.21 36.03 9.88
C ARG A 544 -6.54 37.11 9.05
N ALA A 545 -5.96 36.77 7.91
CA ALA A 545 -5.37 37.74 6.98
C ALA A 545 -6.45 38.70 6.46
N ALA A 546 -7.56 38.17 5.95
CA ALA A 546 -8.68 38.97 5.44
C ALA A 546 -9.27 39.92 6.50
N ARG A 547 -9.40 39.47 7.75
CA ARG A 547 -9.87 40.33 8.87
C ARG A 547 -8.89 41.45 9.20
N ARG A 548 -7.58 41.20 9.12
CA ARG A 548 -6.56 42.23 9.34
C ARG A 548 -6.59 43.28 8.24
N GLU A 549 -6.73 42.86 6.98
CA GLU A 549 -6.85 43.76 5.83
C GLU A 549 -8.13 44.62 5.90
N ALA A 550 -9.27 44.01 6.23
CA ALA A 550 -10.53 44.73 6.41
C ALA A 550 -10.47 45.73 7.60
N GLY A 551 -9.81 45.34 8.70
CA GLY A 551 -9.58 46.23 9.84
C GLY A 551 -8.65 47.39 9.52
N ALA A 552 -7.62 47.17 8.71
CA ALA A 552 -6.69 48.22 8.25
C ALA A 552 -7.38 49.21 7.30
N ALA A 553 -8.18 48.71 6.34
CA ALA A 553 -8.97 49.56 5.43
C ALA A 553 -10.03 50.39 6.17
N GLY A 554 -10.65 49.84 7.22
CA GLY A 554 -11.58 50.57 8.08
C GLY A 554 -10.92 51.67 8.92
N ALA A 555 -9.64 51.50 9.29
CA ALA A 555 -8.88 52.50 10.02
C ALA A 555 -8.41 53.67 9.12
N GLU A 556 -8.06 53.41 7.86
CA GLU A 556 -7.72 54.46 6.89
C GLU A 556 -8.95 55.30 6.45
N GLY A 557 -10.14 54.69 6.38
CA GLY A 557 -11.40 55.40 6.10
C GLY A 557 -11.87 56.33 7.23
N ALA A 558 -11.49 56.06 8.48
CA ALA A 558 -11.86 56.88 9.64
C ALA A 558 -10.94 58.12 9.84
N GLY A 559 -9.80 58.18 9.15
CA GLY A 559 -8.81 59.27 9.25
C GLY A 559 -9.12 60.52 8.41
N THR A 560 -10.22 60.56 7.64
CA THR A 560 -10.54 61.65 6.70
C THR A 560 -11.86 62.38 6.96
N VAL A 561 -12.45 62.26 8.16
CA VAL A 561 -13.52 63.20 8.57
C VAL A 561 -12.85 64.46 9.15
N GLY A 562 -12.42 65.32 8.23
CA GLY A 562 -11.83 66.61 8.51
C GLY A 562 -12.78 67.54 9.28
N HIS A 563 -12.23 68.09 10.34
CA HIS A 563 -12.63 69.29 11.05
C HIS A 563 -13.03 70.40 10.06
N LYS A 564 -14.34 70.66 9.91
CA LYS A 564 -14.84 71.98 9.49
C LYS A 564 -15.64 72.55 10.64
N GLY A 565 -14.98 73.43 11.38
CA GLY A 565 -15.70 74.40 12.20
C GLY A 565 -16.39 75.41 11.31
N ASP A 566 -17.50 75.95 11.79
CA ASP A 566 -18.02 77.24 11.36
C ASP A 566 -18.40 78.04 12.61
N PHE A 567 -17.64 79.10 12.83
CA PHE A 567 -18.04 80.31 13.54
C PHE A 567 -18.87 81.16 12.56
N ALA A 568 -20.12 81.47 12.92
CA ALA A 568 -20.83 82.75 12.75
C ALA A 568 -22.34 82.55 12.93
#